data_AF-A0A1F5EF47-F1
#
_entry.id   AF-A0A1F5EF47-F1
#
_cell.length_a   1.000
_cell.length_b   1.000
_cell.length_c   1.000
_cell.angle_alpha   90.00
_cell.angle_beta   90.00
_cell.angle_gamma   90.00
#
_symmetry.space_group_name_H-M   'P 1'
#
loop_
_entity.id
_entity.type
_entity.pdbx_description
1 polymer ?
#
loop_
_entity_poly.entity_id
_entity_poly.type
_entity_poly.pdbx_seq_one_letter_code
_entity_poly.pdbx_strand_id
1 'polypeptide(L)'
;MKKYQDFAVSLTGFVLYEIYRASIKVSGKITRKYLIESLDNKDFDITRNQISKTFYNLKKSKYIIEESDSVILTGRAKIKIASEISSGIEMSGKIHLISFDIPELMRQNRDNFRRTLKRIGFVQVQKSLWATNREVGELVEIAANEYKVDKYVAYFVADKTNIDAYLNKILERE
;
A
#
# COMPACT_ATOMS: atom_id res chain seq x y z
N MET A 1 -11.18 14.49 15.88
CA MET A 1 -12.30 13.58 15.56
C MET A 1 -12.56 13.33 14.06
N LYS A 2 -12.20 14.21 13.10
CA LYS A 2 -12.63 14.07 11.69
C LYS A 2 -11.74 13.27 10.72
N LYS A 3 -10.51 12.89 11.08
CA LYS A 3 -9.54 12.34 10.10
C LYS A 3 -9.63 10.82 9.84
N TYR A 4 -10.46 10.10 10.61
CA TYR A 4 -10.55 8.64 10.56
C TYR A 4 -11.97 8.10 10.29
N GLN A 5 -13.00 8.96 10.25
CA GLN A 5 -14.38 8.54 9.95
C GLN A 5 -14.59 8.24 8.46
N ASP A 6 -13.73 8.74 7.57
CA ASP A 6 -13.84 8.50 6.12
C ASP A 6 -13.20 7.18 5.66
N PHE A 7 -12.59 6.44 6.58
CA PHE A 7 -11.94 5.16 6.29
C PHE A 7 -12.84 4.03 6.81
N ALA A 8 -13.56 3.36 5.92
CA ALA A 8 -14.27 2.12 6.19
C ALA A 8 -13.28 0.97 6.45
N VAL A 9 -12.46 1.11 7.49
CA VAL A 9 -11.34 0.23 7.78
C VAL A 9 -11.78 -0.82 8.78
N SER A 10 -11.82 -2.07 8.31
CA SER A 10 -11.95 -3.23 9.21
C SER A 10 -10.89 -3.17 10.31
N LEU A 11 -11.18 -3.69 11.51
CA LEU A 11 -10.22 -3.77 12.62
C LEU A 11 -8.84 -4.32 12.19
N THR A 12 -8.83 -5.30 11.28
CA THR A 12 -7.62 -5.84 10.66
C THR A 12 -6.81 -4.80 9.89
N GLY A 13 -7.46 -4.01 9.03
CA GLY A 13 -6.81 -2.94 8.28
C GLY A 13 -6.27 -1.85 9.20
N PHE A 14 -7.02 -1.52 10.27
CA PHE A 14 -6.61 -0.53 11.26
C PHE A 14 -5.33 -0.99 11.97
N VAL A 15 -5.33 -2.20 12.52
CA VAL A 15 -4.15 -2.77 13.19
C VAL A 15 -2.96 -2.85 12.24
N LEU A 16 -3.15 -3.25 10.98
CA LEU A 16 -2.06 -3.27 9.99
C LEU A 16 -1.48 -1.89 9.71
N TYR A 17 -2.34 -0.87 9.57
CA TYR A 17 -1.89 0.50 9.34
C TYR A 17 -1.16 1.07 10.56
N GLU A 18 -1.60 0.74 11.77
CA GLU A 18 -0.90 1.13 13.00
C GLU A 18 0.47 0.48 13.12
N ILE A 19 0.59 -0.81 12.78
CA ILE A 19 1.88 -1.48 12.67
C ILE A 19 2.76 -0.73 11.65
N TYR A 20 2.24 -0.42 10.45
CA TYR A 20 3.00 0.28 9.42
C TYR A 20 3.51 1.64 9.91
N ARG A 21 2.64 2.43 10.52
CA ARG A 21 2.96 3.74 11.11
C ARG A 21 4.03 3.64 12.19
N ALA A 22 3.94 2.64 13.06
CA ALA A 22 4.95 2.35 14.07
C ALA A 22 6.28 1.97 13.41
N SER A 23 6.29 1.12 12.37
CA SER A 23 7.53 0.68 11.70
C SER A 23 8.33 1.82 11.09
N ILE A 24 7.66 2.83 10.53
CA ILE A 24 8.34 3.98 9.94
C ILE A 24 9.12 4.75 11.01
N LYS A 25 8.57 4.88 12.23
CA LYS A 25 9.20 5.63 13.32
C LYS A 25 10.45 4.95 13.88
N VAL A 26 10.55 3.62 13.76
CA VAL A 26 11.63 2.81 14.34
C VAL A 26 12.48 2.09 13.29
N SER A 27 12.49 2.60 12.05
CA SER A 27 13.32 2.07 10.95
C SER A 27 13.11 0.58 10.66
N GLY A 28 11.87 0.09 10.73
CA GLY A 28 11.45 -1.18 10.15
C GLY A 28 11.23 -2.35 11.12
N LYS A 29 11.85 -2.38 12.30
CA LYS A 29 11.65 -3.43 13.31
C LYS A 29 10.96 -2.88 14.55
N ILE A 30 9.70 -3.26 14.75
CA ILE A 30 8.90 -2.79 15.89
C ILE A 30 8.89 -3.84 16.98
N THR A 31 9.29 -3.47 18.20
CA THR A 31 9.15 -4.37 19.34
C THR A 31 7.68 -4.60 19.67
N ARG A 32 7.33 -5.83 20.09
CA ARG A 32 5.94 -6.16 20.47
C ARG A 32 5.40 -5.20 21.54
N LYS A 33 6.27 -4.78 22.47
CA LYS A 33 5.95 -3.83 23.54
C LYS A 33 5.51 -2.47 23.00
N TYR A 34 6.33 -1.85 22.14
CA TYR A 34 6.01 -0.55 21.54
C TYR A 34 4.70 -0.58 20.75
N LEU A 35 4.45 -1.69 20.05
CA LEU A 35 3.24 -1.90 19.28
C LEU A 35 1.99 -1.93 20.15
N ILE A 36 2.02 -2.67 21.27
CA ILE A 36 0.90 -2.70 22.23
C ILE A 36 0.67 -1.31 22.82
N GLU A 37 1.73 -0.60 23.23
CA GLU A 37 1.64 0.77 23.74
C GLU A 37 1.04 1.73 22.70
N SER A 38 1.36 1.58 21.41
CA SER A 38 0.81 2.42 20.34
C SER A 38 -0.68 2.18 20.08
N LEU A 39 -1.18 0.97 20.40
CA LEU A 39 -2.58 0.57 20.23
C LEU A 39 -3.42 0.89 21.47
N ASP A 40 -2.86 0.76 22.68
CA ASP A 40 -3.53 1.06 23.95
C ASP A 40 -3.72 2.59 24.15
N ASN A 41 -2.88 3.43 23.52
CA ASN A 41 -2.93 4.90 23.63
C ASN A 41 -3.92 5.62 22.69
N LYS A 42 -4.89 4.92 22.10
CA LYS A 42 -5.84 5.52 21.14
C LYS A 42 -7.30 5.35 21.61
N ASP A 43 -8.09 6.41 21.41
CA ASP A 43 -9.52 6.59 21.79
C ASP A 43 -10.48 5.63 21.04
N PHE A 44 -10.16 4.35 20.95
CA PHE A 44 -11.00 3.32 20.36
C PHE A 44 -11.37 2.30 21.44
N ASP A 45 -12.65 1.93 21.50
CA ASP A 45 -13.19 0.84 22.35
C ASP A 45 -12.73 -0.54 21.83
N ILE A 46 -11.42 -0.75 21.67
CA ILE A 46 -10.83 -2.02 21.26
C ILE A 46 -10.23 -2.68 22.49
N THR A 47 -10.82 -3.81 22.88
CA THR A 47 -10.32 -4.62 24.01
C THR A 47 -8.99 -5.30 23.67
N ARG A 48 -8.13 -5.50 24.68
CA ARG A 48 -6.89 -6.30 24.54
C ARG A 48 -7.11 -7.69 23.96
N ASN A 49 -8.28 -8.30 24.22
CA ASN A 49 -8.66 -9.59 23.65
C ASN A 49 -8.89 -9.49 22.13
N GLN A 50 -9.56 -8.44 21.64
CA GLN A 50 -9.73 -8.20 20.20
C GLN A 50 -8.39 -7.94 19.51
N ILE A 51 -7.49 -7.18 20.13
CA ILE A 51 -6.13 -6.97 19.62
C ILE A 51 -5.41 -8.31 19.51
N SER A 52 -5.36 -9.09 20.60
CA SER A 52 -4.67 -10.38 20.64
C SER A 52 -5.18 -11.36 19.59
N LYS A 53 -6.51 -11.47 19.43
CA LYS A 53 -7.14 -12.28 18.37
C LYS A 53 -6.78 -11.78 16.98
N THR A 54 -6.77 -10.47 16.77
CA THR A 54 -6.40 -9.86 15.48
C THR A 54 -4.94 -10.17 15.15
N PHE A 55 -4.01 -10.03 16.09
CA PHE A 55 -2.61 -10.40 15.91
C PHE A 55 -2.43 -11.86 15.51
N TYR A 56 -3.10 -12.76 16.23
CA TYR A 56 -3.09 -14.19 15.90
C TYR A 56 -3.56 -14.43 14.46
N ASN A 57 -4.65 -13.78 14.04
CA ASN A 57 -5.19 -13.91 12.69
C ASN A 57 -4.27 -13.30 11.63
N LEU A 58 -3.61 -12.17 11.91
CA LEU A 58 -2.63 -11.54 11.03
C LEU A 58 -1.42 -12.45 10.80
N LYS A 59 -0.91 -13.09 11.86
CA LYS A 59 0.18 -14.09 11.77
C LYS A 59 -0.27 -15.31 10.96
N LYS A 60 -1.42 -15.88 11.29
CA LYS A 60 -1.99 -17.04 10.57
C LYS A 60 -2.21 -16.75 9.08
N SER A 61 -2.60 -15.52 8.74
CA SER A 61 -2.84 -15.08 7.36
C SER A 61 -1.58 -14.61 6.61
N LYS A 62 -0.40 -14.68 7.23
CA LYS A 62 0.91 -14.23 6.71
C LYS A 62 0.98 -12.74 6.37
N TYR A 63 0.24 -11.91 7.11
CA TYR A 63 0.37 -10.45 7.02
C TYR A 63 1.51 -9.92 7.90
N ILE A 64 1.83 -10.63 8.97
CA ILE A 64 2.95 -10.28 9.86
C ILE A 64 3.87 -11.48 10.04
N ILE A 65 5.14 -11.19 10.23
CA ILE A 65 6.19 -12.14 10.64
C ILE A 65 6.73 -11.63 11.98
N GLU A 66 6.90 -12.54 12.94
CA GLU A 66 7.58 -12.27 14.20
C GLU A 66 9.04 -12.75 14.08
N GLU A 67 9.99 -11.85 14.28
CA GLU A 67 11.42 -12.14 14.35
C GLU A 67 11.97 -11.76 15.72
N SER A 68 12.32 -12.76 16.54
CA SER A 68 12.76 -12.54 17.93
C SER A 68 11.73 -11.71 18.71
N ASP A 69 11.98 -10.42 18.96
CA ASP A 69 11.05 -9.50 19.64
C ASP A 69 10.39 -8.49 18.69
N SER A 70 10.61 -8.63 17.37
CA SER A 70 10.14 -7.67 16.35
C SER A 70 8.96 -8.20 15.53
N VAL A 71 8.05 -7.31 15.15
CA VAL A 71 6.97 -7.58 14.19
C VAL A 71 7.29 -6.88 12.86
N ILE A 72 7.26 -7.64 11.77
CA ILE A 72 7.54 -7.17 10.41
C ILE A 72 6.28 -7.36 9.55
N LEU A 73 5.93 -6.33 8.77
CA LEU A 73 4.85 -6.41 7.78
C LEU A 73 5.35 -7.07 6.50
N THR A 74 4.56 -8.01 5.96
CA THR A 74 4.82 -8.60 4.65
C THR A 74 4.37 -7.67 3.51
N GLY A 75 4.83 -7.91 2.29
CA GLY A 75 4.33 -7.18 1.11
C GLY A 75 2.82 -7.34 0.96
N ARG A 76 2.28 -8.53 1.21
CA ARG A 76 0.83 -8.79 1.26
C ARG A 76 0.09 -7.87 2.23
N ALA A 77 0.68 -7.57 3.39
CA ALA A 77 0.09 -6.65 4.35
C ALA A 77 0.13 -5.23 3.83
N LYS A 78 1.28 -4.77 3.33
CA LYS A 78 1.40 -3.44 2.70
C LYS A 78 0.40 -3.26 1.55
N ILE A 79 0.19 -4.28 0.71
CA ILE A 79 -0.85 -4.28 -0.35
C ILE A 79 -2.25 -4.19 0.25
N LYS A 80 -2.53 -4.90 1.35
CA LYS A 80 -3.84 -4.88 1.99
C LYS A 80 -4.23 -3.48 2.45
N ILE A 81 -3.27 -2.69 2.94
CA ILE A 81 -3.44 -1.29 3.38
C ILE A 81 -2.88 -0.26 2.39
N ALA A 82 -2.68 -0.63 1.13
CA ALA A 82 -1.98 0.23 0.17
C ALA A 82 -2.70 1.56 -0.08
N SER A 83 -4.04 1.58 0.02
CA SER A 83 -4.83 2.79 -0.13
C SER A 83 -4.49 3.77 0.99
N GLU A 84 -4.53 3.29 2.24
CA GLU A 84 -4.20 4.03 3.46
C GLU A 84 -2.78 4.59 3.39
N ILE A 85 -1.82 3.79 2.93
CA ILE A 85 -0.44 4.23 2.75
C ILE A 85 -0.37 5.33 1.69
N SER A 86 -0.95 5.10 0.50
CA SER A 86 -0.89 6.04 -0.62
C SER A 86 -1.59 7.37 -0.34
N SER A 87 -2.68 7.36 0.44
CA SER A 87 -3.40 8.58 0.83
C SER A 87 -2.57 9.48 1.76
N GLY A 88 -1.58 8.91 2.46
CA GLY A 88 -0.61 9.64 3.27
C GLY A 88 0.58 10.20 2.48
N ILE A 89 0.73 9.84 1.20
CA ILE A 89 1.83 10.29 0.34
C ILE A 89 1.39 11.55 -0.41
N GLU A 90 2.18 12.61 -0.26
CA GLU A 90 1.98 13.88 -0.97
C GLU A 90 2.29 13.74 -2.47
N MET A 91 1.68 14.61 -3.27
CA MET A 91 1.93 14.64 -4.71
C MET A 91 3.33 15.20 -4.97
N SER A 92 4.16 14.48 -5.72
CA SER A 92 5.58 14.78 -5.94
C SER A 92 5.82 15.88 -6.98
N GLY A 93 4.74 16.36 -7.62
CA GLY A 93 4.79 17.28 -8.77
C GLY A 93 5.36 16.64 -10.04
N LYS A 94 5.89 15.42 -9.97
CA LYS A 94 6.40 14.64 -11.12
C LYS A 94 5.38 13.60 -11.55
N ILE A 95 5.42 13.24 -12.83
CA ILE A 95 4.59 12.18 -13.37
C ILE A 95 5.35 10.86 -13.25
N HIS A 96 4.76 9.94 -12.49
CA HIS A 96 5.22 8.57 -12.36
C HIS A 96 4.42 7.69 -13.31
N LEU A 97 5.11 6.92 -14.15
CA LEU A 97 4.53 6.09 -15.17
C LEU A 97 4.86 4.62 -14.92
N ILE A 98 3.89 3.77 -15.25
CA ILE A 98 4.06 2.33 -15.28
C ILE A 98 3.67 1.83 -16.66
N SER A 99 4.56 1.05 -17.27
CA SER A 99 4.24 0.20 -18.39
C SER A 99 4.42 -1.27 -18.04
N PHE A 100 3.56 -2.15 -18.56
CA PHE A 100 3.74 -3.58 -18.35
C PHE A 100 3.26 -4.44 -19.52
N ASP A 101 3.92 -5.56 -19.74
CA ASP A 101 3.51 -6.59 -20.71
C ASP A 101 3.42 -7.96 -20.03
N ILE A 102 2.36 -8.12 -19.24
CA ILE A 102 2.14 -9.33 -18.44
C ILE A 102 1.43 -10.39 -19.31
N PRO A 103 2.01 -11.60 -19.49
CA PRO A 103 1.44 -12.64 -20.33
C PRO A 103 -0.01 -13.00 -19.97
N GLU A 104 -0.82 -13.36 -20.97
CA GLU A 104 -2.23 -13.70 -20.76
C GLU A 104 -2.44 -14.91 -19.82
N LEU A 105 -1.49 -15.86 -19.81
CA LEU A 105 -1.46 -16.97 -18.84
C LEU A 105 -1.43 -16.49 -17.38
N MET A 106 -1.01 -15.24 -17.14
CA MET A 106 -0.94 -14.59 -15.83
C MET A 106 -2.05 -13.54 -15.64
N ARG A 107 -3.16 -13.64 -16.37
CA ARG A 107 -4.29 -12.70 -16.31
C ARG A 107 -4.75 -12.38 -14.89
N GLN A 108 -4.88 -13.37 -14.02
CA GLN A 108 -5.31 -13.14 -12.63
C GLN A 108 -4.32 -12.22 -11.88
N ASN A 109 -3.02 -12.42 -12.08
CA ASN A 109 -1.97 -11.62 -11.44
C ASN A 109 -1.96 -10.21 -12.02
N ARG A 110 -2.11 -10.07 -13.34
CA ARG A 110 -2.30 -8.78 -14.02
C ARG A 110 -3.49 -8.01 -13.46
N ASP A 111 -4.63 -8.66 -13.32
CA ASP A 111 -5.86 -8.02 -12.83
C ASP A 111 -5.73 -7.62 -11.35
N ASN A 112 -5.01 -8.40 -10.54
CA ASN A 112 -4.68 -8.04 -9.16
C ASN A 112 -3.73 -6.84 -9.08
N PHE A 113 -2.69 -6.81 -9.92
CA PHE A 113 -1.75 -5.71 -10.01
C PHE A 113 -2.47 -4.42 -10.43
N ARG A 114 -3.27 -4.45 -11.50
CA ARG A 114 -4.09 -3.31 -11.95
C ARG A 114 -5.04 -2.78 -10.87
N ARG A 115 -5.69 -3.66 -10.12
CA ARG A 115 -6.54 -3.25 -8.98
C ARG A 115 -5.75 -2.56 -7.88
N THR A 116 -4.52 -3.00 -7.64
CA THR A 116 -3.62 -2.35 -6.68
C THR A 116 -3.12 -1.01 -7.18
N LEU A 117 -2.76 -0.88 -8.46
CA LEU A 117 -2.39 0.39 -9.08
C LEU A 117 -3.49 1.45 -8.91
N LYS A 118 -4.76 1.10 -9.19
CA LYS A 118 -5.89 1.99 -8.94
C LYS A 118 -5.98 2.44 -7.48
N ARG A 119 -5.84 1.49 -6.55
CA ARG A 119 -5.91 1.78 -5.10
C ARG A 119 -4.81 2.70 -4.59
N ILE A 120 -3.66 2.76 -5.28
CA ILE A 120 -2.54 3.63 -4.90
C ILE A 120 -2.49 4.92 -5.73
N GLY A 121 -3.55 5.24 -6.47
CA GLY A 121 -3.71 6.50 -7.19
C GLY A 121 -3.16 6.53 -8.61
N PHE A 122 -2.99 5.37 -9.26
CA PHE A 122 -2.72 5.34 -10.70
C PHE A 122 -4.00 5.35 -11.53
N VAL A 123 -3.99 6.21 -12.55
CA VAL A 123 -5.00 6.31 -13.60
C VAL A 123 -4.54 5.55 -14.83
N GLN A 124 -5.47 4.89 -15.51
CA GLN A 124 -5.19 4.18 -16.75
C GLN A 124 -5.09 5.15 -17.93
N VAL A 125 -3.90 5.25 -18.55
CA VAL A 125 -3.63 6.08 -19.75
C VAL A 125 -3.91 5.28 -21.02
N GLN A 126 -3.44 4.02 -21.05
CA GLN A 126 -3.69 3.03 -22.11
C GLN A 126 -3.80 1.62 -21.49
N LYS A 127 -4.02 0.57 -22.30
CA LYS A 127 -4.18 -0.81 -21.78
C LYS A 127 -3.04 -1.22 -20.83
N SER A 128 -1.81 -0.89 -21.19
CA SER A 128 -0.58 -1.23 -20.49
C SER A 128 0.23 0.00 -20.08
N LEU A 129 -0.39 1.19 -20.00
CA LEU A 129 0.27 2.42 -19.56
C LEU A 129 -0.59 3.10 -18.51
N TRP A 130 0.02 3.42 -17.37
CA TRP A 130 -0.64 3.95 -16.18
C TRP A 130 0.18 5.14 -15.66
N ALA A 131 -0.49 6.15 -15.10
CA ALA A 131 0.15 7.35 -14.59
C ALA A 131 -0.36 7.71 -13.19
N THR A 132 0.51 8.30 -12.38
CA THR A 132 0.16 8.95 -11.11
C THR A 132 1.08 10.17 -10.88
N ASN A 133 0.65 11.09 -10.03
CA ASN A 133 1.46 12.22 -9.53
C ASN A 133 1.92 12.02 -8.08
N ARG A 134 1.80 10.80 -7.55
CA ARG A 134 2.23 10.43 -6.20
C ARG A 134 3.51 9.60 -6.25
N GLU A 135 4.39 9.80 -5.27
CA GLU A 135 5.63 9.02 -5.14
C GLU A 135 5.36 7.66 -4.48
N VAL A 136 4.72 6.75 -5.22
CA VAL A 136 4.31 5.43 -4.73
C VAL A 136 5.18 4.28 -5.28
N GLY A 137 6.41 4.56 -5.71
CA GLY A 137 7.30 3.59 -6.35
C GLY A 137 7.54 2.32 -5.51
N GLU A 138 7.76 2.46 -4.20
CA GLU A 138 7.92 1.32 -3.29
C GLU A 138 6.68 0.40 -3.31
N LEU A 139 5.47 0.98 -3.30
CA LEU A 139 4.22 0.22 -3.34
C LEU A 139 4.05 -0.52 -4.67
N VAL A 140 4.55 0.05 -5.77
CA VAL A 140 4.54 -0.59 -7.09
C VAL A 140 5.45 -1.81 -7.09
N GLU A 141 6.67 -1.67 -6.57
CA GLU A 141 7.63 -2.78 -6.47
C GLU A 141 7.09 -3.91 -5.58
N ILE A 142 6.56 -3.57 -4.41
CA ILE A 142 5.91 -4.54 -3.52
C ILE A 142 4.76 -5.26 -4.22
N ALA A 143 3.89 -4.50 -4.92
CA ALA A 143 2.77 -5.08 -5.65
C ALA A 143 3.23 -6.01 -6.76
N ALA A 144 4.24 -5.61 -7.53
CA ALA A 144 4.76 -6.40 -8.63
C ALA A 144 5.37 -7.72 -8.13
N ASN A 145 6.17 -7.67 -7.05
CA ASN A 145 6.76 -8.84 -6.42
C ASN A 145 5.71 -9.81 -5.83
N GLU A 146 4.73 -9.30 -5.08
CA GLU A 146 3.69 -10.12 -4.45
C GLU A 146 2.80 -10.83 -5.48
N TYR A 147 2.56 -10.18 -6.63
CA TYR A 147 1.85 -10.79 -7.75
C TYR A 147 2.77 -11.53 -8.73
N LYS A 148 4.08 -11.58 -8.48
CA LYS A 148 5.10 -12.24 -9.32
C LYS A 148 5.10 -11.75 -10.76
N VAL A 149 4.89 -10.44 -10.95
CA VAL A 149 4.87 -9.77 -12.27
C VAL A 149 6.00 -8.76 -12.44
N ASP A 150 6.88 -8.63 -11.46
CA ASP A 150 8.05 -7.74 -11.41
C ASP A 150 8.83 -7.68 -12.72
N LYS A 151 9.24 -8.83 -13.28
CA LYS A 151 9.97 -8.91 -14.56
C LYS A 151 9.23 -8.37 -15.80
N TYR A 152 7.92 -8.12 -15.71
CA TYR A 152 7.10 -7.60 -16.80
C TYR A 152 6.70 -6.13 -16.61
N VAL A 153 7.14 -5.50 -15.53
CA VAL A 153 6.74 -4.14 -15.14
C VAL A 153 7.93 -3.21 -15.27
N ALA A 154 7.75 -2.13 -16.00
CA ALA A 154 8.66 -1.00 -16.06
C ALA A 154 8.03 0.18 -15.31
N TYR A 155 8.74 0.70 -14.32
CA TYR A 155 8.39 1.92 -13.59
C TYR A 155 9.41 3.01 -13.91
N PHE A 156 8.94 4.20 -14.22
CA PHE A 156 9.81 5.33 -14.53
C PHE A 156 9.15 6.66 -14.16
N VAL A 157 10.00 7.65 -13.93
CA VAL A 157 9.58 9.03 -13.63
C VAL A 157 9.92 9.88 -14.85
N ALA A 158 8.93 10.62 -15.35
CA ALA A 158 9.11 11.48 -16.50
C ALA A 158 9.06 12.94 -16.05
N ASP A 159 10.09 13.70 -16.42
CA ASP A 159 10.07 15.17 -16.28
C ASP A 159 9.26 15.84 -17.41
N LYS A 160 9.12 15.17 -18.57
CA LYS A 160 8.34 15.64 -19.72
C LYS A 160 7.85 14.47 -20.58
N THR A 161 6.66 14.60 -21.15
CA THR A 161 6.12 13.66 -22.15
C THR A 161 5.52 14.42 -23.34
N ASN A 162 5.29 13.74 -24.46
CA ASN A 162 4.53 14.32 -25.57
C ASN A 162 3.01 14.39 -25.27
N ILE A 163 2.55 13.86 -24.13
CA ILE A 163 1.14 13.77 -23.75
C ILE A 163 0.84 14.52 -22.43
N ASP A 164 1.69 15.46 -22.02
CA ASP A 164 1.57 16.16 -20.72
C ASP A 164 0.19 16.79 -20.51
N ALA A 165 -0.36 17.47 -21.52
CA ALA A 165 -1.68 18.07 -21.44
C ALA A 165 -2.80 17.05 -21.18
N TYR A 166 -2.67 15.84 -21.73
CA TYR A 166 -3.60 14.75 -21.48
C TYR A 166 -3.42 14.18 -20.07
N LEU A 167 -2.18 13.96 -19.65
CA LEU A 167 -1.86 13.42 -18.32
C LEU A 167 -2.34 14.36 -17.20
N ASN A 168 -2.07 15.66 -17.29
CA ASN A 168 -2.54 16.64 -16.31
C ASN A 168 -4.07 16.62 -16.20
N LYS A 169 -4.77 16.60 -17.34
CA LYS A 169 -6.23 16.55 -17.38
C LYS A 169 -6.82 15.30 -16.73
N ILE A 170 -6.21 14.13 -16.87
CA ILE A 170 -6.74 12.90 -16.26
C ILE A 170 -6.35 12.77 -14.78
N LEU A 171 -5.19 13.32 -14.39
CA LEU A 171 -4.71 13.28 -13.00
C LEU A 171 -5.37 14.34 -12.11
N GLU A 172 -5.89 15.43 -12.68
CA GLU A 172 -6.70 16.44 -11.95
C GLU A 172 -8.16 15.99 -11.69
N ARG A 173 -8.61 14.93 -12.37
CA ARG A 173 -10.00 14.43 -12.30
C ARG A 173 -10.21 13.32 -11.27
N GLU A 174 -9.14 12.78 -10.70
CA GLU A 174 -9.16 11.77 -9.63
C GLU A 174 -8.76 12.39 -8.29
#